data_AF-A0A1H8TT18-F1
#
_entry.id   AF-A0A1H8TT18-F1
#
_cell.length_a   1.000
_cell.length_b   1.000
_cell.length_c   1.000
_cell.angle_alpha   90.00
_cell.angle_beta   90.00
_cell.angle_gamma   90.00
#
_symmetry.space_group_name_H-M   'P 1'
#
loop_
_entity.id
_entity.type
_entity.pdbx_description
1 polymer ?
#
loop_
_entity_poly.entity_id
_entity_poly.type
_entity_poly.pdbx_seq_one_letter_code
_entity_poly.pdbx_strand_id
1 'polypeptide(L)'
;MATLIHLRHDLPHAVLGLLFGLDRSTITRAVGEVRVLLAQRGWVVPGQPGLRLRSLADVFAYAQAEGIELRLDATEIQVRRPVAGRGGRRAFVSGKKKQNTMKATVIADHRGRTLWTDALRPGRMHDVTAARNEGIAICFQNFPDVEVLMDDGYLGLRRDHPGQAITPPRKPNKSALPRVHARWERDRHAHSSDRITVEHALADHERWKQLTRWTHRRDRLPATYQAIAGPVSDRTATG
;
A
#
# COMPACT_ATOMS: atom_id res chain seq x y z
N MET A 1 -21.98 -4.13 10.40
CA MET A 1 -22.04 -2.66 10.20
C MET A 1 -21.17 -1.87 11.16
N ALA A 2 -21.29 -2.01 12.49
CA ALA A 2 -20.52 -1.23 13.47
C ALA A 2 -18.98 -1.23 13.22
N THR A 3 -18.39 -2.38 12.87
CA THR A 3 -16.95 -2.48 12.57
C THR A 3 -16.53 -1.64 11.37
N LEU A 4 -17.30 -1.65 10.28
CA LEU A 4 -16.98 -0.85 9.08
C LEU A 4 -17.09 0.65 9.36
N ILE A 5 -18.09 1.07 10.15
CA ILE A 5 -18.22 2.47 10.59
C ILE A 5 -17.02 2.86 11.44
N HIS A 6 -16.62 2.00 12.39
CA HIS A 6 -15.43 2.23 13.20
C HIS A 6 -14.18 2.39 12.32
N LEU A 7 -13.92 1.45 11.41
CA LEU A 7 -12.77 1.48 10.51
C LEU A 7 -12.76 2.73 9.62
N ARG A 8 -13.94 3.14 9.10
CA ARG A 8 -14.06 4.29 8.20
C ARG A 8 -13.89 5.64 8.90
N HIS A 9 -14.49 5.79 10.08
CA HIS A 9 -14.66 7.09 10.74
C HIS A 9 -13.93 7.25 12.08
N ASP A 10 -13.25 6.19 12.55
CA ASP A 10 -12.58 6.14 13.85
C ASP A 10 -13.51 6.53 15.01
N LEU A 11 -14.80 6.13 14.93
CA LEU A 11 -15.76 6.43 16.01
C LEU A 11 -15.44 5.62 17.27
N PRO A 12 -15.50 6.23 18.47
CA PRO A 12 -15.32 5.51 19.73
C PRO A 12 -16.33 4.37 19.88
N HIS A 13 -15.90 3.25 20.44
CA HIS A 13 -16.77 2.08 20.64
C HIS A 13 -18.01 2.38 21.50
N ALA A 14 -17.92 3.34 22.44
CA ALA A 14 -19.05 3.76 23.26
C ALA A 14 -20.12 4.48 22.43
N VAL A 15 -19.71 5.34 21.48
CA VAL A 15 -20.63 6.01 20.56
C VAL A 15 -21.34 4.98 19.67
N LEU A 16 -20.59 3.99 19.16
CA LEU A 16 -21.19 2.89 18.41
C LEU A 16 -22.13 2.04 19.29
N GLY A 17 -21.82 1.85 20.57
CA GLY A 17 -22.71 1.17 21.51
C GLY A 17 -24.06 1.87 21.61
N LEU A 18 -24.04 3.20 21.79
CA LEU A 18 -25.26 4.02 21.80
C LEU A 18 -26.02 3.93 20.46
N LEU A 19 -25.33 4.05 19.31
CA LEU A 19 -25.96 4.01 17.99
C LEU A 19 -26.64 2.68 17.67
N PHE A 20 -26.12 1.56 18.20
CA PHE A 20 -26.63 0.22 17.94
C PHE A 20 -27.43 -0.38 19.10
N GLY A 21 -27.61 0.33 20.22
CA GLY A 21 -28.29 -0.18 21.42
C GLY A 21 -27.53 -1.35 22.09
N LEU A 22 -26.20 -1.34 22.02
CA LEU A 22 -25.33 -2.42 22.53
C LEU A 22 -24.36 -1.89 23.58
N ASP A 23 -23.93 -2.77 24.48
CA ASP A 23 -22.85 -2.44 25.41
C ASP A 23 -21.52 -2.18 24.67
N ARG A 24 -20.70 -1.27 25.23
CA ARG A 24 -19.38 -0.92 24.70
C ARG A 24 -18.47 -2.15 24.55
N SER A 25 -18.54 -3.10 25.47
CA SER A 25 -17.75 -4.34 25.42
C SER A 25 -18.16 -5.22 24.24
N THR A 26 -19.47 -5.32 23.94
CA THR A 26 -20.00 -6.02 22.78
C THR A 26 -19.46 -5.43 21.48
N ILE A 27 -19.47 -4.10 21.33
CA ILE A 27 -18.87 -3.42 20.18
C ILE A 27 -17.37 -3.72 20.10
N THR A 28 -16.66 -3.63 21.23
CA THR A 28 -15.21 -3.86 21.26
C THR A 28 -14.85 -5.27 20.80
N ARG A 29 -15.61 -6.27 21.25
CA ARG A 29 -15.44 -7.67 20.84
C ARG A 29 -15.74 -7.83 19.35
N ALA A 30 -16.88 -7.32 18.88
CA ALA A 30 -17.27 -7.39 17.47
C ALA A 30 -16.25 -6.71 16.53
N VAL A 31 -15.72 -5.54 16.90
CA VAL A 31 -14.65 -4.87 16.14
C VAL A 31 -13.39 -5.73 16.10
N GLY A 32 -13.03 -6.35 17.23
CA GLY A 32 -11.88 -7.24 17.33
C GLY A 32 -12.00 -8.45 16.40
N GLU A 33 -13.11 -9.17 16.49
CA GLU A 33 -13.38 -10.39 15.71
C GLU A 33 -13.51 -10.10 14.21
N VAL A 34 -14.35 -9.14 13.83
CA VAL A 34 -14.63 -8.84 12.42
C VAL A 34 -13.40 -8.25 11.72
N ARG A 35 -12.56 -7.47 12.40
CA ARG A 35 -11.31 -6.95 11.82
C ARG A 35 -10.40 -8.09 11.37
N VAL A 36 -10.28 -9.17 12.16
CA VAL A 36 -9.44 -10.32 11.80
C VAL A 36 -9.98 -11.00 10.54
N LEU A 37 -11.29 -11.22 10.47
CA LEU A 37 -11.93 -11.81 9.30
C LEU A 37 -11.75 -10.95 8.04
N LEU A 38 -11.87 -9.62 8.17
CA LEU A 38 -11.64 -8.70 7.07
C LEU A 38 -10.18 -8.68 6.62
N ALA A 39 -9.23 -8.68 7.55
CA ALA A 39 -7.80 -8.69 7.24
C ALA A 39 -7.37 -9.95 6.47
N GLN A 40 -7.97 -11.09 6.78
CA GLN A 40 -7.68 -12.37 6.15
C GLN A 40 -8.42 -12.57 4.82
N ARG A 41 -9.35 -11.68 4.46
CA ARG A 41 -10.25 -11.88 3.32
C ARG A 41 -9.52 -11.87 1.98
N GLY A 42 -8.43 -11.09 1.85
CA GLY A 42 -7.71 -10.89 0.59
C GLY A 42 -8.39 -9.88 -0.35
N TRP A 43 -7.76 -9.64 -1.49
CA TRP A 43 -8.15 -8.65 -2.49
C TRP A 43 -8.90 -9.30 -3.65
N VAL A 44 -9.88 -8.60 -4.23
CA VAL A 44 -10.67 -9.18 -5.33
C VAL A 44 -9.88 -9.17 -6.62
N VAL A 45 -10.13 -10.19 -7.44
CA VAL A 45 -9.70 -10.20 -8.84
C VAL A 45 -10.78 -9.52 -9.68
N PRO A 46 -10.47 -8.39 -10.35
CA PRO A 46 -11.46 -7.70 -11.17
C PRO A 46 -11.99 -8.60 -12.30
N GLY A 47 -13.31 -8.65 -12.46
CA GLY A 47 -13.97 -9.48 -13.47
C GLY A 47 -14.11 -10.98 -13.12
N GLN A 48 -13.59 -11.43 -11.96
CA GLN A 48 -13.69 -12.83 -11.54
C GLN A 48 -14.34 -12.94 -10.14
N PRO A 49 -15.68 -12.97 -10.06
CA PRO A 49 -16.41 -13.04 -8.80
C PRO A 49 -15.98 -14.23 -7.94
N GLY A 50 -15.71 -13.99 -6.66
CA GLY A 50 -15.34 -15.03 -5.70
C GLY A 50 -13.85 -15.36 -5.64
N LEU A 51 -13.06 -15.03 -6.66
CA LEU A 51 -11.61 -15.19 -6.61
C LEU A 51 -10.96 -14.06 -5.82
N ARG A 52 -10.04 -14.41 -4.92
CA ARG A 52 -9.28 -13.44 -4.12
C ARG A 52 -7.79 -13.75 -4.07
N LEU A 53 -6.99 -12.71 -4.29
CA LEU A 53 -5.55 -12.71 -4.10
C LEU A 53 -5.26 -12.61 -2.59
N ARG A 54 -4.34 -13.44 -2.08
CA ARG A 54 -4.00 -13.48 -0.64
C ARG A 54 -2.50 -13.38 -0.40
N SER A 55 -1.69 -13.70 -1.40
CA SER A 55 -0.25 -13.60 -1.36
C SER A 55 0.29 -12.67 -2.44
N LEU A 56 1.53 -12.19 -2.26
CA LEU A 56 2.23 -11.45 -3.29
C LEU A 56 2.45 -12.31 -4.55
N ALA A 57 2.71 -13.61 -4.37
CA ALA A 57 2.86 -14.54 -5.49
C ALA A 57 1.56 -14.70 -6.28
N ASP A 58 0.39 -14.71 -5.62
CA ASP A 58 -0.91 -14.75 -6.31
C ASP A 58 -1.08 -13.55 -7.24
N VAL A 59 -0.65 -12.37 -6.78
CA VAL A 59 -0.76 -11.11 -7.53
C VAL A 59 0.10 -11.16 -8.78
N PHE A 60 1.34 -11.63 -8.67
CA PHE A 60 2.22 -11.78 -9.82
C PHE A 60 1.78 -12.90 -10.76
N ALA A 61 1.27 -14.02 -10.24
CA ALA A 61 0.69 -15.09 -11.04
C ALA A 61 -0.52 -14.59 -11.84
N TYR A 62 -1.42 -13.85 -11.19
CA TYR A 62 -2.55 -13.18 -11.83
C TYR A 62 -2.08 -12.19 -12.91
N ALA A 63 -1.09 -11.35 -12.58
CA ALA A 63 -0.55 -10.37 -13.51
C ALA A 63 0.04 -11.02 -14.76
N GLN A 64 0.78 -12.12 -14.61
CA GLN A 64 1.33 -12.86 -15.73
C GLN A 64 0.24 -13.54 -16.57
N ALA A 65 -0.73 -14.18 -15.92
CA ALA A 65 -1.81 -14.89 -16.62
C ALA A 65 -2.69 -13.96 -17.46
N GLU A 66 -2.91 -12.73 -16.97
CA GLU A 66 -3.84 -11.76 -17.58
C GLU A 66 -3.13 -10.60 -18.30
N GLY A 67 -1.80 -10.62 -18.36
CA GLY A 67 -1.00 -9.55 -18.99
C GLY A 67 -1.18 -8.18 -18.34
N ILE A 68 -1.30 -8.13 -17.01
CA ILE A 68 -1.54 -6.90 -16.25
C ILE A 68 -0.21 -6.28 -15.81
N GLU A 69 0.05 -5.05 -16.26
CA GLU A 69 1.10 -4.21 -15.66
C GLU A 69 0.71 -3.84 -14.22
N LEU A 70 1.61 -4.13 -13.27
CA LEU A 70 1.46 -3.79 -11.88
C LEU A 70 2.04 -2.40 -11.58
N ARG A 71 1.49 -1.72 -10.58
CA ARG A 71 1.95 -0.41 -10.10
C ARG A 71 2.16 -0.49 -8.61
N LEU A 72 3.37 -0.19 -8.15
CA LEU A 72 3.77 -0.30 -6.76
C LEU A 72 4.16 1.07 -6.22
N ASP A 73 3.55 1.43 -5.09
CA ASP A 73 3.91 2.63 -4.35
C ASP A 73 3.70 2.42 -2.85
N ALA A 74 4.17 3.36 -2.03
CA ALA A 74 4.03 3.32 -0.58
C ALA A 74 3.41 4.59 -0.01
N THR A 75 2.51 4.42 0.96
CA THR A 75 1.95 5.50 1.77
C THR A 75 2.48 5.44 3.21
N GLU A 76 2.44 6.56 3.93
CA GLU A 76 2.86 6.68 5.32
C GLU A 76 1.69 7.05 6.24
N ILE A 77 1.44 6.20 7.25
CA ILE A 77 0.46 6.47 8.31
C ILE A 77 1.17 7.03 9.53
N GLN A 78 0.75 8.18 10.02
CA GLN A 78 1.28 8.73 11.26
C GLN A 78 0.92 7.82 12.44
N VAL A 79 1.90 7.45 13.26
CA VAL A 79 1.69 6.63 14.46
C VAL A 79 2.13 7.37 15.73
N ARG A 80 1.62 6.94 16.89
CA ARG A 80 2.08 7.46 18.19
C ARG A 80 3.60 7.32 18.34
N ARG A 81 4.23 8.35 18.90
CA ARG A 81 5.65 8.34 19.26
C ARG A 81 5.90 7.24 20.33
N PRO A 82 6.92 6.39 20.16
CA PRO A 82 7.33 5.48 21.22
C PRO A 82 7.64 6.22 22.52
N VAL A 83 7.29 5.62 23.66
CA VAL A 83 7.62 6.15 25.00
C VAL A 83 9.13 6.38 25.10
N ALA A 84 9.53 7.44 25.81
CA ALA A 84 10.94 7.72 26.06
C ALA A 84 11.64 6.55 26.75
N GLY A 85 12.94 6.36 26.49
CA GLY A 85 13.73 5.28 27.11
C GLY A 85 13.59 3.89 26.48
N ARG A 86 12.64 3.64 25.57
CA ARG A 86 12.57 2.37 24.82
C ARG A 86 13.48 2.37 23.58
N GLY A 87 14.22 1.28 23.40
CA GLY A 87 14.97 0.99 22.17
C GLY A 87 14.07 1.00 20.93
N GLY A 88 14.63 1.30 19.76
CA GLY A 88 13.87 1.35 18.50
C GLY A 88 13.04 2.63 18.28
N ARG A 89 13.16 3.65 19.15
CA ARG A 89 12.41 4.92 19.01
C ARG A 89 12.61 5.61 17.67
N ARG A 90 13.84 5.58 17.14
CA ARG A 90 14.21 6.20 15.86
C ARG A 90 13.77 5.38 14.64
N ALA A 91 13.40 4.10 14.80
CA ALA A 91 13.01 3.23 13.69
C ALA A 91 11.72 3.69 13.00
N PHE A 92 10.87 4.42 13.72
CA PHE A 92 9.60 4.93 13.19
C PHE A 92 9.72 6.35 12.63
N VAL A 93 10.84 7.05 12.84
CA VAL A 93 11.00 8.42 12.35
C VAL A 93 11.26 8.37 10.85
N SER A 94 10.25 8.73 10.05
CA SER A 94 10.41 8.91 8.62
C SER A 94 11.28 10.11 8.33
N GLY A 95 12.28 9.93 7.47
CA GLY A 95 13.11 11.03 6.97
C GLY A 95 12.32 12.02 6.12
N LYS A 96 11.36 11.52 5.32
CA LYS A 96 10.52 12.32 4.42
C LYS A 96 9.51 13.16 5.19
N LYS A 97 8.75 12.54 6.10
CA LYS A 97 7.71 13.24 6.88
C LYS A 97 8.23 13.92 8.14
N LYS A 98 9.46 13.62 8.59
CA LYS A 98 10.05 14.07 9.87
C LYS A 98 9.15 13.76 11.09
N GLN A 99 8.35 12.70 10.99
CA GLN A 99 7.38 12.27 11.99
C GLN A 99 7.48 10.76 12.23
N ASN A 100 6.84 10.26 13.29
CA ASN A 100 6.73 8.82 13.51
C ASN A 100 5.65 8.24 12.60
N THR A 101 6.04 7.35 11.71
CA THR A 101 5.14 6.72 10.75
C THR A 101 5.34 5.21 10.70
N MET A 102 4.34 4.52 10.18
CA MET A 102 4.49 3.21 9.56
C MET A 102 4.14 3.36 8.08
N LYS A 103 4.83 2.63 7.23
CA LYS A 103 4.59 2.67 5.79
C LYS A 103 3.87 1.41 5.36
N ALA A 104 2.93 1.56 4.45
CA ALA A 104 2.30 0.45 3.74
C ALA A 104 2.74 0.49 2.28
N THR A 105 3.17 -0.65 1.75
CA THR A 105 3.31 -0.82 0.30
C THR A 105 1.99 -1.31 -0.26
N VAL A 106 1.55 -0.72 -1.38
CA VAL A 106 0.34 -1.08 -2.10
C VAL A 106 0.72 -1.44 -3.53
N ILE A 107 0.12 -2.52 -4.03
CA ILE A 107 0.17 -2.88 -5.45
C ILE A 107 -1.23 -2.68 -6.02
N ALA A 108 -1.30 -1.97 -7.14
CA ALA A 108 -2.51 -1.77 -7.93
C ALA A 108 -2.24 -2.15 -9.39
N ASP A 109 -3.31 -2.29 -10.17
CA ASP A 109 -3.19 -2.42 -11.62
C ASP A 109 -3.21 -1.06 -12.34
N HIS A 110 -3.19 -1.11 -13.67
CA HIS A 110 -3.20 0.07 -14.51
C HIS A 110 -4.48 0.94 -14.42
N ARG A 111 -5.53 0.49 -13.74
CA ARG A 111 -6.76 1.26 -13.48
C ARG A 111 -6.83 1.80 -12.05
N GLY A 112 -5.80 1.55 -11.23
CA GLY A 112 -5.76 1.96 -9.83
C GLY A 112 -6.56 1.04 -8.90
N ARG A 113 -6.90 -0.18 -9.34
CA ARG A 113 -7.59 -1.16 -8.49
C ARG A 113 -6.59 -1.82 -7.57
N THR A 114 -6.84 -1.78 -6.26
CA THR A 114 -5.90 -2.34 -5.26
C THR A 114 -5.91 -3.87 -5.34
N LEU A 115 -4.74 -4.46 -5.59
CA LEU A 115 -4.53 -5.91 -5.68
C LEU A 115 -3.83 -6.50 -4.46
N TRP A 116 -3.04 -5.72 -3.72
CA TRP A 116 -2.29 -6.21 -2.55
C TRP A 116 -1.76 -5.10 -1.66
N THR A 117 -1.50 -5.43 -0.39
CA THR A 117 -0.77 -4.57 0.56
C THR A 117 0.15 -5.38 1.48
N ASP A 118 1.27 -4.78 1.91
CA ASP A 118 2.22 -5.42 2.83
C ASP A 118 1.73 -5.46 4.29
N ALA A 119 2.58 -6.01 5.18
CA ALA A 119 2.33 -6.08 6.63
C ALA A 119 2.67 -4.78 7.38
N LEU A 120 2.96 -3.71 6.66
CA LEU A 120 3.53 -2.44 7.12
C LEU A 120 4.90 -2.55 7.78
N ARG A 121 5.66 -1.46 7.65
CA ARG A 121 7.02 -1.34 8.18
C ARG A 121 7.25 -0.04 8.95
N PRO A 122 8.27 0.02 9.82
CA PRO A 122 8.65 1.28 10.48
C PRO A 122 9.04 2.38 9.47
N GLY A 123 8.67 3.63 9.77
CA GLY A 123 8.85 4.80 8.90
C GLY A 123 10.27 5.09 8.43
N ARG A 124 11.30 4.64 9.16
CA ARG A 124 12.71 4.82 8.76
C ARG A 124 13.12 3.89 7.62
N MET A 125 12.43 2.77 7.43
CA MET A 125 12.79 1.79 6.40
C MET A 125 12.60 2.40 5.00
N HIS A 126 13.63 2.27 4.15
CA HIS A 126 13.55 2.67 2.76
C HIS A 126 12.64 1.74 1.98
N ASP A 127 11.92 2.29 1.02
CA ASP A 127 10.87 1.56 0.31
C ASP A 127 11.46 0.45 -0.57
N VAL A 128 12.62 0.70 -1.18
CA VAL A 128 13.39 -0.33 -1.91
C VAL A 128 13.80 -1.52 -1.01
N THR A 129 14.18 -1.26 0.25
CA THR A 129 14.54 -2.33 1.19
C THR A 129 13.30 -3.14 1.56
N ALA A 130 12.17 -2.47 1.75
CA ALA A 130 10.92 -3.14 2.03
C ALA A 130 10.49 -4.06 0.89
N ALA A 131 10.47 -3.56 -0.35
CA ALA A 131 10.12 -4.36 -1.51
C ALA A 131 11.01 -5.61 -1.66
N ARG A 132 12.32 -5.51 -1.37
CA ARG A 132 13.21 -6.67 -1.33
C ARG A 132 12.82 -7.67 -0.23
N ASN A 133 12.55 -7.18 0.98
CA ASN A 133 12.20 -8.03 2.13
C ASN A 133 10.84 -8.72 1.95
N GLU A 134 9.87 -8.05 1.32
CA GLU A 134 8.53 -8.60 1.02
C GLU A 134 8.56 -9.63 -0.12
N GLY A 135 9.72 -9.84 -0.77
CA GLY A 135 9.89 -10.88 -1.77
C GLY A 135 9.59 -10.44 -3.21
N ILE A 136 9.48 -9.14 -3.50
CA ILE A 136 9.28 -8.63 -4.87
C ILE A 136 10.36 -9.15 -5.83
N ALA A 137 11.61 -9.19 -5.37
CA ALA A 137 12.74 -9.73 -6.15
C ALA A 137 12.57 -11.22 -6.48
N ILE A 138 12.01 -12.00 -5.54
CA ILE A 138 11.73 -13.42 -5.74
C ILE A 138 10.57 -13.58 -6.73
N CYS A 139 9.54 -12.75 -6.64
CA CYS A 139 8.44 -12.74 -7.60
C CYS A 139 8.93 -12.43 -9.02
N PHE A 140 9.81 -11.45 -9.21
CA PHE A 140 10.40 -11.20 -10.52
C PHE A 140 11.12 -12.41 -11.12
N GLN A 141 11.81 -13.23 -10.30
CA GLN A 141 12.47 -14.44 -10.77
C GLN A 141 11.49 -15.52 -11.24
N ASN A 142 10.34 -15.64 -10.56
CA ASN A 142 9.34 -16.66 -10.86
C ASN A 142 8.33 -16.24 -11.95
N PHE A 143 8.19 -14.94 -12.17
CA PHE A 143 7.21 -14.36 -13.09
C PHE A 143 7.91 -13.38 -14.06
N PRO A 144 8.66 -13.90 -15.06
CA PRO A 144 9.56 -13.11 -15.90
C PRO A 144 8.85 -12.06 -16.76
N ASP A 145 7.58 -12.29 -17.10
CA ASP A 145 6.81 -11.42 -18.00
C ASP A 145 6.06 -10.29 -17.26
N VAL A 146 6.19 -10.23 -15.93
CA VAL A 146 5.50 -9.22 -15.12
C VAL A 146 6.35 -7.96 -14.99
N GLU A 147 5.80 -6.85 -15.48
CA GLU A 147 6.33 -5.51 -15.25
C GLU A 147 5.64 -4.84 -14.05
N VAL A 148 6.43 -4.14 -13.24
CA VAL A 148 5.98 -3.35 -12.10
C VAL A 148 6.50 -1.92 -12.23
N LEU A 149 5.58 -0.98 -12.44
CA LEU A 149 5.83 0.45 -12.46
C LEU A 149 6.02 1.00 -11.04
N MET A 150 7.11 1.74 -10.82
CA MET A 150 7.57 2.21 -9.52
C MET A 150 8.07 3.66 -9.57
N ASP A 151 8.26 4.26 -8.39
CA ASP A 151 8.91 5.56 -8.25
C ASP A 151 10.44 5.51 -8.34
N ASP A 152 11.10 6.67 -8.28
CA ASP A 152 12.56 6.76 -8.33
C ASP A 152 13.25 6.23 -7.06
N GLY A 153 12.53 6.13 -5.94
CA GLY A 153 12.98 5.48 -4.71
C GLY A 153 13.30 3.99 -4.89
N TYR A 154 12.79 3.35 -5.95
CA TYR A 154 13.04 1.95 -6.28
C TYR A 154 14.11 1.75 -7.39
N LEU A 155 14.90 2.78 -7.73
CA LEU A 155 15.98 2.67 -8.73
C LEU A 155 16.95 1.49 -8.49
N GLY A 156 17.14 1.10 -7.23
CA GLY A 156 17.92 -0.09 -6.87
C GLY A 156 17.33 -1.39 -7.42
N LEU A 157 15.99 -1.55 -7.37
CA LEU A 157 15.31 -2.73 -7.92
C LEU A 157 15.37 -2.75 -9.45
N ARG A 158 15.21 -1.60 -10.12
CA ARG A 158 15.40 -1.52 -11.58
C ARG A 158 16.76 -2.02 -12.02
N ARG A 159 17.82 -1.70 -11.25
CA ARG A 159 19.17 -2.17 -11.55
C ARG A 159 19.28 -3.69 -11.39
N ASP A 160 18.64 -4.24 -10.38
CA ASP A 160 18.72 -5.67 -10.05
C ASP A 160 17.80 -6.52 -10.96
N HIS A 161 16.69 -5.94 -11.47
CA HIS A 161 15.67 -6.59 -12.32
C HIS A 161 15.29 -5.70 -13.52
N PRO A 162 16.21 -5.53 -14.49
CA PRO A 162 15.96 -4.70 -15.67
C PRO A 162 14.85 -5.31 -16.54
N GLY A 163 13.96 -4.46 -17.06
CA GLY A 163 12.82 -4.89 -17.87
C GLY A 163 11.58 -5.27 -17.06
N GLN A 164 11.72 -5.57 -15.76
CA GLN A 164 10.58 -5.87 -14.89
C GLN A 164 10.29 -4.72 -13.91
N ALA A 165 11.31 -4.19 -13.23
CA ALA A 165 11.15 -3.03 -12.35
C ALA A 165 11.29 -1.73 -13.14
N ILE A 166 10.16 -1.13 -13.50
CA ILE A 166 10.09 0.08 -14.34
C ILE A 166 10.07 1.33 -13.45
N THR A 167 11.15 2.11 -13.47
CA THR A 167 11.28 3.39 -12.74
C THR A 167 11.52 4.53 -13.73
N PRO A 168 11.30 5.81 -13.36
CA PRO A 168 11.45 6.91 -14.31
C PRO A 168 12.88 6.96 -14.88
N PRO A 169 13.05 7.51 -16.11
CA PRO A 169 14.36 7.60 -16.75
C PRO A 169 15.30 8.50 -15.92
N ARG A 170 16.57 8.09 -15.83
CA ARG A 170 17.58 8.87 -15.13
C ARG A 170 17.77 10.22 -15.81
N LYS A 171 17.88 11.27 -14.98
CA LYS A 171 18.15 12.62 -15.48
C LYS A 171 19.48 12.62 -16.22
N PRO A 172 19.53 13.12 -17.48
CA PRO A 172 20.78 13.22 -18.22
C PRO A 172 21.72 14.25 -17.59
N ASN A 173 23.01 14.13 -17.92
CA ASN A 173 24.03 15.11 -17.52
C ASN A 173 23.70 16.50 -18.06
N LYS A 174 24.13 17.55 -17.34
CA LYS A 174 23.88 18.95 -17.74
C LYS A 174 24.43 19.32 -19.12
N SER A 175 25.47 18.62 -19.59
CA SER A 175 26.11 18.82 -20.88
C SER A 175 25.46 18.02 -22.02
N ALA A 176 24.39 17.25 -21.74
CA ALA A 176 23.71 16.50 -22.77
C ALA A 176 23.04 17.44 -23.79
N LEU A 177 22.91 16.96 -25.02
CA LEU A 177 22.28 17.74 -26.09
C LEU A 177 20.84 18.11 -25.71
N PRO A 178 20.31 19.27 -26.13
CA PRO A 178 18.93 19.68 -25.84
C PRO A 178 17.88 18.63 -26.21
N ARG A 179 18.08 17.91 -27.33
CA ARG A 179 17.20 16.81 -27.75
C ARG A 179 17.11 15.66 -26.74
N VAL A 180 18.19 15.41 -25.99
CA VAL A 180 18.23 14.37 -24.94
C VAL A 180 17.44 14.82 -23.73
N HIS A 181 17.57 16.09 -23.33
CA HIS A 181 16.74 16.68 -22.27
C HIS A 181 15.26 16.66 -22.63
N ALA A 182 14.90 17.07 -23.84
CA ALA A 182 13.52 17.05 -24.31
C ALA A 182 12.93 15.63 -24.34
N ARG A 183 13.71 14.63 -24.75
CA ARG A 183 13.27 13.22 -24.68
C ARG A 183 13.08 12.77 -23.23
N TRP A 184 14.05 13.05 -22.36
CA TRP A 184 13.96 12.70 -20.94
C TRP A 184 12.73 13.33 -20.27
N GLU A 185 12.41 14.60 -20.56
CA GLU A 185 11.22 15.27 -20.03
C GLU A 185 9.93 14.60 -20.49
N ARG A 186 9.81 14.25 -21.77
CA ARG A 186 8.66 13.51 -22.31
C ARG A 186 8.51 12.14 -21.64
N ASP A 187 9.58 11.36 -21.60
CA ASP A 187 9.57 10.00 -21.04
C ASP A 187 9.29 10.04 -19.52
N ARG A 188 9.85 11.02 -18.79
CA ARG A 188 9.56 11.25 -17.37
C ARG A 188 8.10 11.67 -17.16
N HIS A 189 7.56 12.51 -18.03
CA HIS A 189 6.17 12.96 -17.93
C HIS A 189 5.20 11.80 -18.19
N ALA A 190 5.43 10.99 -19.22
CA ALA A 190 4.67 9.78 -19.50
C ALA A 190 4.67 8.83 -18.28
N HIS A 191 5.85 8.53 -17.74
CA HIS A 191 5.99 7.71 -16.52
C HIS A 191 5.20 8.28 -15.34
N SER A 192 5.25 9.60 -15.14
CA SER A 192 4.50 10.27 -14.08
C SER A 192 3.00 10.16 -14.29
N SER A 193 2.52 10.26 -15.54
CA SER A 193 1.11 10.15 -15.89
C SER A 193 0.58 8.73 -15.64
N ASP A 194 1.33 7.69 -16.01
CA ASP A 194 0.94 6.30 -15.78
C ASP A 194 0.80 5.99 -14.27
N ARG A 195 1.69 6.57 -13.46
CA ARG A 195 1.67 6.42 -11.99
C ARG A 195 0.47 7.06 -11.29
N ILE A 196 -0.24 8.02 -11.91
CA ILE A 196 -1.38 8.71 -11.29
C ILE A 196 -2.40 7.71 -10.71
N THR A 197 -2.60 6.59 -11.39
CA THR A 197 -3.55 5.55 -10.96
C THR A 197 -3.19 4.85 -9.65
N VAL A 198 -1.90 4.59 -9.37
CA VAL A 198 -1.49 4.03 -8.06
C VAL A 198 -1.57 5.11 -6.98
N GLU A 199 -1.33 6.38 -7.33
CA GLU A 199 -1.57 7.50 -6.41
C GLU A 199 -3.06 7.63 -6.07
N HIS A 200 -3.97 7.41 -7.03
CA HIS A 200 -5.40 7.31 -6.77
C HIS A 200 -5.75 6.11 -5.88
N ALA A 201 -5.14 4.95 -6.12
CA ALA A 201 -5.31 3.78 -5.26
C ALA A 201 -4.88 4.11 -3.81
N LEU A 202 -3.71 4.72 -3.61
CA LEU A 202 -3.25 5.18 -2.30
C LEU A 202 -4.22 6.17 -1.67
N ALA A 203 -4.70 7.16 -2.44
CA ALA A 203 -5.66 8.15 -1.96
C ALA A 203 -6.95 7.48 -1.45
N ASP A 204 -7.38 6.37 -2.06
CA ASP A 204 -8.54 5.61 -1.60
C ASP A 204 -8.36 4.95 -0.23
N HIS A 205 -7.14 4.52 0.11
CA HIS A 205 -6.79 4.09 1.46
C HIS A 205 -6.72 5.29 2.42
N GLU A 206 -6.08 6.38 2.01
CA GLU A 206 -5.87 7.57 2.85
C GLU A 206 -7.17 8.30 3.23
N ARG A 207 -8.23 8.13 2.43
CA ARG A 207 -9.60 8.61 2.74
C ARG A 207 -10.21 7.95 3.99
N TRP A 208 -9.66 6.83 4.49
CA TRP A 208 -10.12 6.20 5.72
C TRP A 208 -9.50 6.88 6.93
N LYS A 209 -10.33 7.41 7.82
CA LYS A 209 -9.88 8.27 8.92
C LYS A 209 -8.88 7.59 9.86
N GLN A 210 -9.00 6.27 10.05
CA GLN A 210 -8.03 5.48 10.84
C GLN A 210 -6.61 5.48 10.23
N LEU A 211 -6.49 5.63 8.91
CA LEU A 211 -5.22 5.60 8.18
C LEU A 211 -4.59 6.98 8.02
N THR A 212 -5.32 8.07 8.26
CA THR A 212 -4.74 9.42 8.29
C THR A 212 -3.79 9.59 9.49
N ARG A 213 -4.22 9.15 10.67
CA ARG A 213 -3.40 9.15 11.90
C ARG A 213 -3.83 8.03 12.83
N TRP A 214 -2.94 7.06 13.00
CA TRP A 214 -3.16 5.95 13.90
C TRP A 214 -2.85 6.32 15.35
N THR A 215 -3.92 6.45 16.14
CA THR A 215 -3.83 6.76 17.56
C THR A 215 -4.07 5.55 18.46
N HIS A 216 -4.15 4.33 17.93
CA HIS A 216 -4.34 3.12 18.76
C HIS A 216 -3.02 2.38 19.00
N ARG A 217 -3.07 1.17 19.58
CA ARG A 217 -1.87 0.34 19.75
C ARG A 217 -1.29 -0.02 18.38
N ARG A 218 0.03 0.17 18.21
CA ARG A 218 0.71 0.06 16.91
C ARG A 218 0.67 -1.35 16.32
N ASP A 219 0.74 -2.37 17.16
CA ASP A 219 0.67 -3.80 16.79
C ASP A 219 -0.65 -4.17 16.08
N ARG A 220 -1.70 -3.37 16.25
CA ARG A 220 -2.98 -3.58 15.57
C ARG A 220 -3.08 -2.93 14.19
N LEU A 221 -2.18 -2.00 13.86
CA LEU A 221 -2.26 -1.26 12.60
C LEU A 221 -2.14 -2.16 11.36
N PRO A 222 -1.25 -3.16 11.28
CA PRO A 222 -1.18 -4.06 10.12
C PRO A 222 -2.51 -4.75 9.80
N ALA A 223 -3.11 -5.39 10.80
CA ALA A 223 -4.41 -6.04 10.64
C ALA A 223 -5.54 -5.03 10.33
N THR A 224 -5.50 -3.83 10.90
CA THR A 224 -6.45 -2.77 10.54
C THR A 224 -6.28 -2.32 9.08
N TYR A 225 -5.05 -2.15 8.61
CA TYR A 225 -4.78 -1.72 7.23
C TYR A 225 -5.30 -2.76 6.25
N GLN A 226 -5.00 -4.05 6.45
CA GLN A 226 -5.52 -5.13 5.62
C GLN A 226 -7.06 -5.21 5.66
N ALA A 227 -7.65 -5.03 6.85
CA ALA A 227 -9.12 -5.00 7.00
C ALA A 227 -9.80 -3.83 6.29
N ILE A 228 -9.07 -2.75 6.00
CA ILE A 228 -9.53 -1.61 5.20
C ILE A 228 -9.24 -1.84 3.71
N ALA A 229 -8.08 -2.40 3.39
CA ALA A 229 -7.63 -2.61 2.02
C ALA A 229 -8.53 -3.58 1.24
N GLY A 230 -9.08 -4.61 1.89
CA GLY A 230 -10.06 -5.52 1.28
C GLY A 230 -11.32 -4.79 0.77
N PRO A 231 -12.04 -4.04 1.62
CA PRO A 231 -13.16 -3.19 1.18
C PRO A 231 -12.79 -2.12 0.14
N VAL A 232 -11.58 -1.54 0.21
CA VAL A 232 -11.09 -0.62 -0.83
C VAL A 232 -11.00 -1.34 -2.17
N SER A 233 -10.38 -2.53 -2.19
CA SER A 233 -10.28 -3.40 -3.37
C SER A 233 -11.65 -3.75 -3.94
N ASP A 234 -12.58 -4.20 -3.08
CA ASP A 234 -13.97 -4.54 -3.45
C ASP A 234 -14.64 -3.37 -4.20
N ARG A 235 -14.52 -2.14 -3.69
CA ARG A 235 -15.11 -0.94 -4.31
C ARG A 235 -14.45 -0.59 -5.64
N THR A 236 -13.12 -0.69 -5.73
CA THR A 236 -12.39 -0.33 -6.96
C THR A 236 -12.58 -1.35 -8.08
N ALA A 237 -12.91 -2.61 -7.77
CA ALA A 237 -13.12 -3.64 -8.78
C ALA A 237 -14.48 -3.57 -9.49
N THR A 238 -15.47 -2.91 -8.87
CA THR A 238 -16.83 -2.75 -9.43
C THR A 238 -17.03 -1.45 -10.21
N GLY A 239 -16.05 -0.56 -10.21
CA GLY A 239 -16.10 0.77 -10.83
C GLY A 239 -15.40 0.85 -12.18
#